data_AF-A0A352MWG4-F1
#
_entry.id   AF-A0A352MWG4-F1
#
_cell.length_a   1.000
_cell.length_b   1.000
_cell.length_c   1.000
_cell.angle_alpha   90.00
_cell.angle_beta   90.00
_cell.angle_gamma   90.00
#
_symmetry.space_group_name_H-M   'P 1'
#
loop_
_entity.id
_entity.type
_entity.pdbx_description
1 polymer ?
#
loop_
_entity_poly.entity_id
_entity_poly.type
_entity_poly.pdbx_seq_one_letter_code
_entity_poly.pdbx_strand_id
1 'polypeptide(L)'
;MIDPPREGVKEAVATCKKAGIKTVMITGDHIVTAKAIAKNIGILRKNDLAITGEELDKLSEEILDKNIMKYSVFARVSPEHKVRIVKSFRKSGAVVAMTGDGVNDAPALKNADIGISMGLRWYRCCQKCIRYDINR
;
A
#
# COMPACT_ATOMS: atom_id res chain seq x y z
N MET A 1 -13.99 -13.34 -9.68
CA MET A 1 -14.70 -12.05 -9.89
C MET A 1 -13.68 -10.95 -9.62
N ILE A 2 -13.49 -9.98 -10.52
CA ILE A 2 -12.50 -8.90 -10.37
C ILE A 2 -13.24 -7.68 -9.84
N ASP A 3 -12.80 -7.14 -8.70
CA ASP A 3 -13.36 -5.88 -8.20
C ASP A 3 -12.83 -4.73 -9.07
N PRO A 4 -13.73 -3.99 -9.76
CA PRO A 4 -13.31 -2.87 -10.57
C PRO A 4 -12.76 -1.74 -9.67
N PRO A 5 -11.75 -0.99 -10.13
CA PRO A 5 -11.28 0.18 -9.41
C PRO A 5 -12.41 1.20 -9.29
N ARG A 6 -12.53 1.85 -8.12
CA ARG A 6 -13.52 2.91 -7.90
C ARG A 6 -13.30 4.07 -8.87
N GLU A 7 -14.39 4.71 -9.27
CA GLU A 7 -14.34 5.94 -10.07
C GLU A 7 -13.51 7.01 -9.33
N GLY A 8 -12.69 7.77 -10.08
CA GLY A 8 -11.79 8.78 -9.53
C GLY A 8 -10.42 8.27 -9.04
N VAL A 9 -10.21 6.97 -8.84
CA VAL A 9 -8.91 6.43 -8.37
C VAL A 9 -7.77 6.76 -9.34
N LYS A 10 -8.03 6.66 -10.63
CA LYS A 10 -7.03 6.97 -11.67
C LYS A 10 -6.61 8.44 -11.63
N GLU A 11 -7.54 9.35 -11.39
CA GLU A 11 -7.27 10.78 -11.28
C GLU A 11 -6.51 11.10 -9.99
N ALA A 12 -6.90 10.50 -8.86
CA ALA A 12 -6.19 10.64 -7.59
C ALA A 12 -4.72 10.16 -7.71
N VAL A 13 -4.49 8.99 -8.32
CA VAL A 13 -3.14 8.48 -8.59
C VAL A 13 -2.36 9.42 -9.49
N ALA A 14 -2.99 9.97 -10.54
CA ALA A 14 -2.36 10.95 -11.42
C ALA A 14 -1.98 12.25 -10.68
N THR A 15 -2.82 12.72 -9.77
CA THR A 15 -2.57 13.90 -8.93
C THR A 15 -1.42 13.67 -7.97
N CYS A 16 -1.42 12.54 -7.24
CA CYS A 16 -0.30 12.13 -6.38
C CYS A 16 1.01 12.07 -7.18
N LYS A 17 0.96 11.52 -8.39
CA LYS A 17 2.11 11.43 -9.27
C LYS A 17 2.62 12.80 -9.72
N LYS A 18 1.73 13.73 -10.07
CA LYS A 18 2.09 15.13 -10.40
C LYS A 18 2.75 15.84 -9.21
N ALA A 19 2.33 15.52 -7.99
CA ALA A 19 2.92 16.03 -6.76
C ALA A 19 4.25 15.34 -6.37
N GLY A 20 4.76 14.40 -7.18
CA GLY A 20 6.00 13.66 -6.89
C GLY A 20 5.85 12.54 -5.86
N ILE A 21 4.62 12.18 -5.47
CA ILE A 21 4.34 11.13 -4.49
C ILE A 21 4.36 9.77 -5.19
N LYS A 22 5.13 8.82 -4.64
CA LYS A 22 5.13 7.43 -5.12
C LYS A 22 3.92 6.70 -4.54
N THR A 23 2.99 6.34 -5.40
CA THR A 23 1.84 5.49 -5.06
C THR A 23 2.22 4.02 -5.16
N VAL A 24 1.85 3.22 -4.15
CA VAL A 24 2.12 1.78 -4.08
C VAL A 24 0.81 1.04 -3.85
N MET A 25 0.61 -0.07 -4.55
CA MET A 25 -0.55 -0.95 -4.38
C MET A 25 -0.19 -2.13 -3.49
N ILE A 26 -1.04 -2.41 -2.50
CA ILE A 26 -0.95 -3.58 -1.63
C ILE A 26 -2.30 -4.30 -1.71
N THR A 27 -2.31 -5.56 -2.16
CA THR A 27 -3.54 -6.35 -2.32
C THR A 27 -3.36 -7.81 -1.92
N GLY A 28 -4.45 -8.44 -1.48
CA GLY A 28 -4.55 -9.89 -1.28
C GLY A 28 -4.76 -10.68 -2.57
N ASP A 29 -5.00 -10.00 -3.70
CA ASP A 29 -5.23 -10.64 -5.00
C ASP A 29 -3.98 -11.28 -5.58
N HIS A 30 -4.19 -12.10 -6.62
CA HIS A 30 -3.11 -12.63 -7.43
C HIS A 30 -2.33 -11.53 -8.17
N ILE A 31 -1.01 -11.73 -8.28
CA ILE A 31 -0.09 -10.78 -8.90
C ILE A 31 -0.45 -10.41 -10.34
N VAL A 32 -1.02 -11.34 -11.12
CA VAL A 32 -1.41 -11.09 -12.51
C VAL A 32 -2.53 -10.03 -12.57
N THR A 33 -3.57 -10.21 -11.76
CA THR A 33 -4.69 -9.26 -11.64
C THR A 33 -4.21 -7.93 -11.06
N ALA A 34 -3.43 -7.97 -9.99
CA ALA A 34 -2.89 -6.77 -9.36
C ALA A 34 -2.05 -5.93 -10.34
N LYS A 35 -1.18 -6.57 -11.14
CA LYS A 35 -0.40 -5.90 -12.19
C LYS A 35 -1.29 -5.27 -13.25
N ALA A 36 -2.32 -5.97 -13.71
CA ALA A 36 -3.25 -5.47 -14.72
C ALA A 36 -3.99 -4.23 -14.22
N ILE A 37 -4.53 -4.27 -13.00
CA ILE A 37 -5.22 -3.13 -12.37
C ILE A 37 -4.23 -1.98 -12.16
N ALA A 38 -3.07 -2.25 -11.55
CA ALA A 38 -2.05 -1.24 -11.27
C ALA A 38 -1.55 -0.52 -12.53
N LYS A 39 -1.44 -1.24 -13.65
CA LYS A 39 -1.09 -0.66 -14.95
C LYS A 39 -2.20 0.23 -15.50
N ASN A 40 -3.46 -0.18 -15.36
CA ASN A 40 -4.62 0.58 -15.83
C ASN A 40 -4.79 1.92 -15.08
N ILE A 41 -4.63 1.90 -13.75
CA ILE A 41 -4.74 3.09 -12.90
C ILE A 41 -3.45 3.95 -12.86
N GLY A 42 -2.33 3.45 -13.40
CA GLY A 42 -1.08 4.21 -13.52
C GLY A 42 -0.13 4.13 -12.32
N ILE A 43 -0.32 3.16 -11.42
CA ILE A 43 0.59 2.85 -10.30
C ILE A 43 1.85 2.13 -10.80
N LEU A 44 1.69 1.14 -11.68
CA LEU A 44 2.81 0.33 -12.17
C LEU A 44 3.44 0.97 -13.42
N ARG A 45 4.71 1.39 -13.32
CA ARG A 45 5.51 1.89 -14.46
C ARG A 45 6.30 0.76 -15.12
N LYS A 46 6.83 1.03 -16.32
CA LYS A 46 7.63 0.06 -17.11
C LYS A 46 8.87 -0.46 -16.36
N ASN A 47 9.43 0.35 -15.44
CA ASN A 47 10.61 0.00 -14.65
C ASN A 47 10.28 -0.40 -13.20
N ASP A 48 9.00 -0.40 -12.82
CA ASP A 48 8.60 -0.77 -11.47
C ASP A 48 8.48 -2.28 -11.35
N LEU A 49 8.85 -2.78 -10.17
CA LEU A 49 8.74 -4.20 -9.84
C LEU A 49 7.46 -4.48 -9.06
N ALA A 50 7.00 -5.71 -9.18
CA ALA A 50 5.88 -6.24 -8.42
C ALA A 50 6.30 -7.58 -7.82
N ILE A 51 5.92 -7.81 -6.57
CA ILE A 51 6.36 -8.94 -5.77
C ILE A 51 5.18 -9.57 -5.04
N THR A 52 5.25 -10.87 -4.76
CA THR A 52 4.27 -11.58 -3.92
C THR A 52 4.69 -11.59 -2.45
N GLY A 53 3.76 -11.87 -1.54
CA GLY A 53 4.07 -12.10 -0.13
C GLY A 53 5.10 -13.22 0.08
N GLU A 54 4.98 -14.32 -0.66
CA GLU A 54 5.94 -15.43 -0.59
C GLU A 54 7.35 -15.05 -1.04
N GLU A 55 7.47 -14.22 -2.08
CA GLU A 55 8.75 -13.68 -2.53
C GLU A 55 9.31 -12.68 -1.50
N LEU A 56 8.45 -11.89 -0.87
CA LEU A 56 8.83 -10.96 0.18
C LEU A 56 9.43 -11.69 1.41
N ASP A 57 8.88 -12.84 1.78
CA ASP A 57 9.38 -13.67 2.88
C ASP A 57 10.77 -14.25 2.62
N LYS A 58 11.08 -14.53 1.34
CA LYS A 58 12.41 -15.01 0.94
C LYS A 58 13.47 -13.92 0.91
N LEU A 59 13.08 -12.64 0.84
CA LEU A 59 14.01 -11.52 0.86
C LEU A 59 14.43 -11.20 2.28
N SER A 60 15.72 -10.90 2.48
CA SER A 60 16.18 -10.30 3.74
C SER A 60 15.72 -8.84 3.85
N GLU A 61 15.58 -8.33 5.08
CA GLU A 61 15.20 -6.93 5.31
C GLU A 61 16.15 -5.95 4.62
N GLU A 62 17.45 -6.20 4.62
CA GLU A 62 18.45 -5.31 4.03
C GLU A 62 18.29 -5.19 2.51
N ILE A 63 18.00 -6.30 1.84
CA ILE A 63 17.78 -6.33 0.38
C ILE A 63 16.46 -5.63 0.06
N LEU A 64 15.44 -5.87 0.89
CA LEU A 64 14.14 -5.22 0.77
C LEU A 64 14.29 -3.70 0.93
N ASP A 65 14.94 -3.23 1.98
CA ASP A 65 15.13 -1.81 2.30
C ASP A 65 15.87 -1.08 1.15
N LYS A 66 16.89 -1.71 0.56
CA LYS A 66 17.62 -1.15 -0.60
C LYS A 66 16.79 -1.08 -1.88
N ASN A 67 15.84 -1.99 -2.07
CA ASN A 67 15.05 -2.08 -3.31
C ASN A 67 13.60 -1.61 -3.14
N ILE A 68 13.17 -1.20 -1.93
CA ILE A 68 11.77 -0.89 -1.61
C ILE A 68 11.19 0.17 -2.55
N MET A 69 12.01 1.16 -2.93
CA MET A 69 11.63 2.23 -3.85
C MET A 69 11.40 1.77 -5.30
N LYS A 70 11.84 0.57 -5.68
CA LYS A 70 11.60 -0.02 -7.01
C LYS A 70 10.27 -0.78 -7.06
N TYR A 71 9.76 -1.24 -5.93
CA TYR A 71 8.49 -1.97 -5.88
C TYR A 71 7.31 -1.01 -5.87
N SER A 72 6.31 -1.27 -6.71
CA SER A 72 5.06 -0.49 -6.74
C SER A 72 3.81 -1.36 -6.53
N VAL A 73 3.92 -2.68 -6.59
CA VAL A 73 2.79 -3.60 -6.39
C VAL A 73 3.21 -4.77 -5.51
N PHE A 74 2.46 -4.99 -4.43
CA PHE A 74 2.59 -6.12 -3.52
C PHE A 74 1.30 -6.93 -3.57
N ALA A 75 1.40 -8.20 -3.94
CA ALA A 75 0.27 -9.11 -4.13
C ALA A 75 0.33 -10.27 -3.12
N ARG A 76 -0.83 -10.87 -2.79
CA ARG A 76 -0.93 -11.98 -1.82
C ARG A 76 -0.22 -11.67 -0.48
N VAL A 77 -0.41 -10.46 0.04
CA VAL A 77 0.26 -10.03 1.28
C VAL A 77 -0.52 -10.42 2.54
N SER A 78 0.21 -10.79 3.60
CA SER A 78 -0.35 -10.96 4.94
C SER A 78 -0.36 -9.64 5.74
N PRO A 79 -1.08 -9.54 6.86
CA PRO A 79 -1.02 -8.38 7.75
C PRO A 79 0.41 -8.05 8.22
N GLU A 80 1.24 -9.06 8.46
CA GLU A 80 2.64 -8.92 8.86
C GLU A 80 3.48 -8.30 7.74
N HIS A 81 3.24 -8.71 6.49
CA HIS A 81 3.91 -8.13 5.33
C HIS A 81 3.62 -6.65 5.19
N LYS A 82 2.39 -6.21 5.45
CA LYS A 82 2.01 -4.78 5.39
C LYS A 82 2.84 -3.94 6.37
N VAL A 83 3.00 -4.43 7.61
CA VAL A 83 3.83 -3.76 8.62
C VAL A 83 5.29 -3.70 8.18
N ARG A 84 5.81 -4.82 7.63
CA ARG A 84 7.18 -4.90 7.13
C ARG A 84 7.44 -3.89 6.00
N ILE A 85 6.55 -3.82 5.02
CA ILE A 85 6.62 -2.88 3.89
C ILE A 85 6.66 -1.43 4.40
N VAL A 86 5.73 -1.07 5.30
CA VAL A 86 5.69 0.28 5.89
C VAL A 86 6.99 0.61 6.61
N LYS A 87 7.53 -0.30 7.41
CA LYS A 87 8.80 -0.10 8.11
C LYS A 87 9.96 0.08 7.14
N SER A 88 10.04 -0.70 6.07
CA SER A 88 11.08 -0.57 5.05
C SER A 88 11.04 0.79 4.33
N PHE A 89 9.85 1.27 3.94
CA PHE A 89 9.71 2.60 3.35
C PHE A 89 10.08 3.72 4.33
N ARG A 90 9.77 3.57 5.63
CA ARG A 90 10.18 4.54 6.65
C ARG A 90 11.69 4.54 6.88
N LYS A 91 12.31 3.35 6.92
CA LYS A 91 13.77 3.20 7.02
C LYS A 91 14.50 3.83 5.84
N SER A 92 13.91 3.82 4.64
CA SER A 92 14.49 4.51 3.48
C SER A 92 14.37 6.05 3.55
N GLY A 93 13.86 6.61 4.66
CA GLY A 93 13.71 8.04 4.87
C GLY A 93 12.48 8.66 4.22
N ALA A 94 11.55 7.83 3.69
CA ALA A 94 10.32 8.33 3.10
C ALA A 94 9.24 8.55 4.17
N VAL A 95 8.45 9.60 4.01
CA VAL A 95 7.21 9.78 4.79
C VAL A 95 6.15 8.87 4.23
N VAL A 96 5.67 7.92 5.04
CA VAL A 96 4.74 6.90 4.58
C VAL A 96 3.32 7.23 4.98
N ALA A 97 2.45 7.40 3.97
CA ALA A 97 1.01 7.41 4.14
C ALA A 97 0.45 6.03 3.79
N MET A 98 -0.27 5.41 4.72
CA MET A 98 -0.95 4.15 4.49
C MET A 98 -2.46 4.34 4.55
N THR A 99 -3.16 3.77 3.57
CA THR A 99 -4.63 3.72 3.52
C THR A 99 -5.10 2.29 3.76
N GLY A 100 -6.15 2.10 4.56
CA GLY A 100 -6.78 0.79 4.76
C GLY A 100 -8.21 0.89 5.27
N ASP A 101 -8.97 -0.19 5.14
CA ASP A 101 -10.39 -0.30 5.48
C ASP A 101 -10.69 -1.41 6.52
N GLY A 102 -9.69 -2.22 6.91
CA GLY A 102 -9.85 -3.36 7.82
C GLY A 102 -9.07 -3.30 9.14
N VAL A 103 -9.48 -4.12 10.11
CA VAL A 103 -8.71 -4.41 11.34
C VAL A 103 -7.31 -4.96 11.05
N ASN A 104 -7.16 -5.64 9.93
CA ASN A 104 -5.88 -6.19 9.47
C ASN A 104 -4.87 -5.10 9.10
N ASP A 105 -5.34 -3.89 8.76
CA ASP A 105 -4.48 -2.75 8.43
C ASP A 105 -4.10 -1.93 9.66
N ALA A 106 -4.76 -2.14 10.81
CA ALA A 106 -4.53 -1.36 12.03
C ALA A 106 -3.05 -1.35 12.47
N PRO A 107 -2.32 -2.49 12.48
CA PRO A 107 -0.91 -2.48 12.83
C PRO A 107 -0.06 -1.66 11.85
N ALA A 108 -0.37 -1.75 10.56
CA ALA A 108 0.40 -1.08 9.51
C ALA A 108 0.09 0.43 9.48
N LEU A 109 -1.17 0.83 9.67
CA LEU A 109 -1.60 2.23 9.86
C LEU A 109 -0.91 2.89 11.05
N LYS A 110 -0.78 2.18 12.18
CA LYS A 110 -0.08 2.68 13.37
C LYS A 110 1.41 2.87 13.13
N ASN A 111 2.02 2.03 12.29
CA ASN A 111 3.44 2.12 11.95
C ASN A 111 3.73 3.14 10.85
N ALA A 112 2.72 3.60 10.11
CA ALA A 112 2.87 4.65 9.10
C ALA A 112 3.00 6.02 9.76
N ASP A 113 3.65 6.97 9.08
CA ASP A 113 3.71 8.36 9.57
C ASP A 113 2.34 9.04 9.46
N ILE A 114 1.56 8.64 8.45
CA ILE A 114 0.18 9.06 8.26
C ILE A 114 -0.70 7.83 8.01
N GLY A 115 -1.52 7.47 8.99
CA GLY A 115 -2.57 6.46 8.82
C GLY A 115 -3.87 7.12 8.37
N ILE A 116 -4.37 6.72 7.20
CA ILE A 116 -5.61 7.17 6.59
C ILE A 116 -6.58 6.00 6.54
N SER A 117 -7.83 6.24 6.90
CA SER A 117 -8.85 5.19 6.91
C SER A 117 -10.07 5.60 6.09
N MET A 118 -10.75 4.64 5.48
CA MET A 118 -11.95 4.87 4.67
C MET A 118 -13.18 4.19 5.31
N GLY A 119 -14.19 4.98 5.73
CA GLY A 119 -15.56 4.52 6.04
C GLY A 119 -16.00 4.44 7.52
N LEU A 120 -17.32 4.41 7.75
CA LEU A 120 -18.00 4.46 9.06
C LEU A 120 -17.93 3.15 9.89
N ARG A 121 -17.53 2.02 9.29
CA ARG A 121 -17.58 0.67 9.89
C ARG A 121 -16.28 0.27 10.60
N TRP A 122 -15.77 1.14 11.46
CA TRP A 122 -14.58 0.83 12.24
C TRP A 122 -14.91 0.13 13.55
N TYR A 123 -14.30 -1.03 13.78
CA TYR A 123 -14.16 -1.57 15.12
C TYR A 123 -13.19 -0.66 15.90
N ARG A 124 -13.55 -0.28 17.15
CA ARG A 124 -12.84 0.69 18.03
C ARG A 124 -11.31 0.54 18.11
N CYS A 125 -10.78 -0.63 17.77
CA CYS A 125 -9.35 -0.92 17.73
C CYS A 125 -8.59 -0.05 16.70
N CYS A 126 -9.16 0.18 15.51
CA CYS A 126 -8.46 0.91 14.44
C CYS A 126 -8.48 2.44 14.65
N GLN A 127 -9.52 2.97 15.30
CA GLN A 127 -9.68 4.41 15.56
C GLN A 127 -8.55 5.04 16.38
N LYS A 128 -7.94 4.29 17.31
CA LYS A 128 -6.80 4.79 18.11
C LYS A 128 -5.51 4.94 17.30
N CYS A 129 -5.44 4.39 16.08
CA CYS A 129 -4.23 4.32 15.28
C CYS A 129 -4.21 5.35 14.14
N ILE A 130 -5.31 6.07 13.89
CA ILE A 130 -5.50 6.93 12.72
C ILE A 130 -5.14 8.39 13.06
N ARG A 131 -4.44 9.06 12.15
CA ARG A 131 -4.11 10.50 12.26
C ARG A 131 -5.05 11.39 11.43
N TYR A 132 -5.69 10.85 10.39
CA TYR A 132 -6.67 11.55 9.55
C TYR A 132 -7.84 10.64 9.16
N ASP A 133 -9.07 11.11 9.42
CA ASP A 133 -10.32 10.46 9.00
C ASP A 133 -10.97 11.30 7.89
N ILE A 134 -11.14 10.70 6.70
CA ILE A 134 -11.61 11.41 5.49
C ILE A 134 -13.14 11.54 5.47
N ASN A 135 -13.88 10.87 6.37
CA ASN A 135 -15.35 10.89 6.40
C ASN A 135 -15.93 11.65 7.61
N ARG A 136 -15.17 12.59 8.19
CA ARG A 136 -15.64 13.47 9.27
C ARG A 136 -15.98 14.86 8.77
#